data_AF-A0A497SYX4-F1
#
_entry.id   AF-A0A497SYX4-F1
#
_cell.length_a   1.000
_cell.length_b   1.000
_cell.length_c   1.000
_cell.angle_alpha   90.00
_cell.angle_beta   90.00
_cell.angle_gamma   90.00
#
_symmetry.space_group_name_H-M   'P 1'
#
loop_
_entity.id
_entity.type
_entity.pdbx_description
1 polymer ?
#
loop_
_entity_poly.entity_id
_entity_poly.type
_entity_poly.pdbx_seq_one_letter_code
_entity_poly.pdbx_strand_id
1 'polypeptide(L)'
;MRPVRTVKFECLKCGRCCVQTRRELHGLVFGIQLWPEEKKLLTCIAKERGININIKPQFASRSKSDITLWQLADEPCPFYDKTTRSCTIYPYRPLACRAYPVCMAGSLDKYCEWTKRHEHLIPFRLEGPEPIWNAIIVLRRTMLEQTRPSRWIYDLRTGKWYKVEDVIKEVVAVVI
;
A
#
# COMPACT_ATOMS: atom_id res chain seq x y z
N MET A 1 14.02 -6.33 32.14
CA MET A 1 13.41 -6.08 30.81
C MET A 1 12.76 -7.36 30.32
N ARG A 2 11.52 -7.31 29.79
CA ARG A 2 10.92 -8.49 29.14
C ARG A 2 11.64 -8.74 27.80
N PRO A 3 11.98 -9.98 27.44
CA PRO A 3 12.63 -10.26 26.16
C PRO A 3 11.67 -9.89 25.01
N VAL A 4 12.17 -9.12 24.05
CA VAL A 4 11.44 -8.80 22.82
C VAL A 4 11.25 -10.11 22.04
N ARG A 5 10.02 -10.54 21.88
CA ARG A 5 9.70 -11.77 21.13
C ARG A 5 9.84 -11.51 19.64
N THR A 6 10.31 -12.50 18.90
CA THR A 6 10.27 -12.48 17.44
C THR A 6 8.97 -13.10 16.96
N VAL A 7 8.26 -12.42 16.06
CA VAL A 7 7.00 -12.90 15.48
C VAL A 7 7.07 -12.79 13.97
N LYS A 8 6.80 -13.89 13.28
CA LYS A 8 6.79 -13.94 11.81
C LYS A 8 5.40 -13.62 11.26
N PHE A 9 5.32 -12.62 10.39
CA PHE A 9 4.10 -12.31 9.65
C PHE A 9 3.77 -13.38 8.62
N GLU A 10 2.52 -13.82 8.64
CA GLU A 10 1.94 -14.65 7.59
C GLU A 10 0.54 -14.15 7.24
N CYS A 11 0.27 -13.97 5.93
CA CYS A 11 -1.05 -13.59 5.48
C CYS A 11 -2.06 -14.70 5.78
N LEU A 12 -3.05 -14.41 6.63
CA LEU A 12 -4.08 -15.36 7.04
C LEU A 12 -5.09 -15.72 5.94
N LYS A 13 -4.92 -15.22 4.70
CA LYS A 13 -5.88 -15.36 3.58
C LYS A 13 -7.33 -15.04 4.01
N CYS A 14 -7.48 -14.05 4.89
CA CYS A 14 -8.79 -13.71 5.45
C CYS A 14 -9.68 -12.93 4.47
N GLY A 15 -9.10 -12.38 3.40
CA GLY A 15 -9.78 -11.60 2.36
C GLY A 15 -9.99 -10.12 2.68
N ARG A 16 -9.83 -9.67 3.94
CA ARG A 16 -10.18 -8.30 4.36
C ARG A 16 -9.48 -7.20 3.55
N CYS A 17 -8.15 -7.21 3.48
CA CYS A 17 -7.41 -6.20 2.70
C CYS A 17 -7.60 -6.34 1.18
N CYS A 18 -8.04 -7.52 0.70
CA CYS A 18 -8.37 -7.73 -0.71
C CYS A 18 -9.77 -7.20 -1.06
N VAL A 19 -10.70 -7.22 -0.11
CA VAL A 19 -12.07 -6.71 -0.28
C VAL A 19 -12.13 -5.20 -0.04
N GLN A 20 -11.36 -4.70 0.93
CA GLN A 20 -11.27 -3.29 1.30
C GLN A 20 -9.89 -2.75 0.93
N THR A 21 -9.70 -2.47 -0.36
CA THR A 21 -8.43 -2.01 -0.94
C THR A 21 -8.22 -0.51 -0.77
N ARG A 22 -9.28 0.27 -0.56
CA ARG A 22 -9.20 1.71 -0.41
C ARG A 22 -8.86 2.09 1.03
N ARG A 23 -8.12 3.17 1.17
CA ARG A 23 -7.68 3.74 2.45
C ARG A 23 -7.87 5.25 2.43
N GLU A 24 -8.41 5.79 3.52
CA GLU A 24 -8.47 7.22 3.74
C GLU A 24 -7.26 7.68 4.56
N LEU A 25 -6.56 8.71 4.06
CA LEU A 25 -5.40 9.31 4.72
C LEU A 25 -5.36 10.80 4.38
N HIS A 26 -5.18 11.66 5.39
CA HIS A 26 -5.22 13.13 5.26
C HIS A 26 -6.47 13.67 4.52
N GLY A 27 -7.62 13.01 4.69
CA GLY A 27 -8.85 13.41 4.01
C GLY A 27 -8.83 13.15 2.49
N LEU A 28 -7.97 12.26 2.00
CA LEU A 28 -7.96 11.76 0.63
C LEU A 28 -8.16 10.24 0.62
N VAL A 29 -8.69 9.70 -0.48
CA VAL A 29 -8.88 8.26 -0.68
C VAL A 29 -7.87 7.72 -1.68
N PHE A 30 -7.16 6.67 -1.27
CA PHE A 30 -6.13 5.98 -2.05
C PHE A 30 -6.48 4.51 -2.26
N GLY A 31 -6.03 3.95 -3.37
CA GLY A 31 -6.03 2.52 -3.65
C GLY A 31 -4.70 1.86 -3.32
N ILE A 32 -4.41 0.72 -3.95
CA ILE A 32 -3.13 0.02 -3.77
C ILE A 32 -2.06 0.72 -4.60
N GLN A 33 -1.04 1.28 -3.95
CA GLN A 33 0.10 1.92 -4.62
C GLN A 33 0.85 0.94 -5.53
N LEU A 34 1.19 1.42 -6.72
CA LEU A 34 1.90 0.70 -7.77
C LEU A 34 3.06 1.55 -8.30
N TRP A 35 4.23 0.92 -8.41
CA TRP A 35 5.34 1.47 -9.18
C TRP A 35 5.09 1.32 -10.69
N PRO A 36 5.78 2.08 -11.55
CA PRO A 36 5.64 1.96 -13.00
C PRO A 36 5.79 0.53 -13.52
N GLU A 37 6.72 -0.23 -12.96
CA GLU A 37 6.98 -1.64 -13.31
C GLU A 37 5.83 -2.54 -12.86
N GLU A 38 5.29 -2.31 -11.66
CA GLU A 38 4.15 -3.07 -11.13
C GLU A 38 2.88 -2.76 -11.91
N LYS A 39 2.65 -1.51 -12.30
CA LYS A 39 1.56 -1.14 -13.22
C LYS A 39 1.66 -1.94 -14.51
N LYS A 40 2.84 -1.99 -15.14
CA LYS A 40 3.05 -2.75 -16.38
C LYS A 40 2.75 -4.23 -16.17
N LEU A 41 3.34 -4.83 -15.13
CA LEU A 41 3.14 -6.23 -14.79
C LEU A 41 1.66 -6.58 -14.58
N LEU A 42 0.95 -5.83 -13.74
CA LEU A 42 -0.46 -6.08 -13.46
C LEU A 42 -1.33 -5.90 -14.70
N THR A 43 -1.01 -4.94 -15.56
CA THR A 43 -1.72 -4.74 -16.84
C THR A 43 -1.54 -5.95 -17.76
N CYS A 44 -0.33 -6.52 -17.84
CA CYS A 44 -0.08 -7.73 -18.63
C CYS A 44 -0.88 -8.92 -18.08
N ILE A 45 -0.79 -9.19 -16.77
CA ILE A 45 -1.52 -10.30 -16.14
C ILE A 45 -3.04 -10.14 -16.34
N ALA A 46 -3.56 -8.91 -16.19
CA ALA A 46 -4.97 -8.63 -16.38
C ALA A 46 -5.41 -8.89 -17.83
N LYS A 47 -4.64 -8.42 -18.82
CA LYS A 47 -4.89 -8.66 -20.24
C LYS A 47 -4.88 -10.15 -20.58
N GLU A 48 -3.88 -10.90 -20.12
CA GLU A 48 -3.76 -12.35 -20.34
C GLU A 48 -4.94 -13.13 -19.77
N ARG A 49 -5.52 -12.64 -18.66
CA ARG A 49 -6.63 -13.30 -17.97
C ARG A 49 -8.01 -12.75 -18.33
N GLY A 50 -8.09 -11.77 -19.23
CA GLY A 50 -9.35 -11.09 -19.56
C GLY A 50 -9.97 -10.36 -18.36
N ILE A 51 -9.16 -9.91 -17.41
CA ILE A 51 -9.60 -9.18 -16.21
C ILE A 51 -9.53 -7.68 -16.51
N ASN A 52 -10.60 -6.96 -16.21
CA ASN A 52 -10.59 -5.50 -16.26
C ASN A 52 -10.00 -4.94 -14.96
N ILE A 53 -9.03 -4.04 -15.07
CA ILE A 53 -8.44 -3.31 -13.94
C ILE A 53 -8.52 -1.80 -14.17
N ASN A 54 -8.76 -1.06 -13.10
CA ASN A 54 -8.82 0.39 -13.08
C ASN A 54 -7.58 0.97 -12.38
N ILE A 55 -6.58 1.35 -13.18
CA ILE A 55 -5.37 2.00 -12.67
C ILE A 55 -5.48 3.51 -12.86
N LYS A 56 -5.26 4.26 -11.78
CA LYS A 56 -5.23 5.73 -11.76
C LYS A 56 -3.85 6.25 -11.35
N PRO A 57 -3.50 7.49 -11.68
CA PRO A 57 -2.34 8.15 -11.10
C PRO A 57 -2.49 8.24 -9.57
N GLN A 58 -1.39 8.24 -8.84
CA GLN A 58 -1.38 8.51 -7.39
C GLN A 58 -0.57 9.76 -7.07
N PHE A 59 0.63 9.87 -7.63
CA PHE A 59 1.51 11.01 -7.46
C PHE A 59 2.05 11.49 -8.80
N ALA A 60 2.34 12.79 -8.87
CA ALA A 60 3.06 13.40 -9.98
C ALA A 60 4.05 14.44 -9.45
N SER A 61 5.10 14.71 -10.23
CA SER A 61 6.21 15.57 -9.80
C SER A 61 5.94 17.05 -10.12
N ARG A 62 6.62 17.63 -11.12
CA ARG A 62 6.56 19.06 -11.48
C ARG A 62 5.20 19.46 -12.04
N SER A 63 4.56 18.57 -12.79
CA SER A 63 3.26 18.78 -13.41
C SER A 63 2.36 17.56 -13.19
N LYS A 64 1.04 17.73 -13.39
CA LYS A 64 0.04 16.65 -13.30
C LYS A 64 0.22 15.56 -14.37
N SER A 65 1.01 15.83 -15.42
CA SER A 65 1.34 14.87 -16.48
C SER A 65 2.61 14.07 -16.19
N ASP A 66 3.49 14.54 -15.31
CA ASP A 66 4.74 13.87 -14.91
C ASP A 66 4.47 12.88 -13.77
N ILE A 67 3.71 11.82 -14.07
CA ILE A 67 3.22 10.81 -13.11
C ILE A 67 4.37 9.94 -12.63
N THR A 68 4.56 9.88 -11.31
CA THR A 68 5.64 9.14 -10.66
C THR A 68 5.19 7.81 -10.06
N LEU A 69 3.93 7.74 -9.62
CA LEU A 69 3.32 6.54 -9.05
C LEU A 69 1.88 6.39 -9.50
N TRP A 70 1.42 5.15 -9.49
CA TRP A 70 0.08 4.74 -9.87
C TRP A 70 -0.61 4.07 -8.69
N GLN A 71 -1.91 3.86 -8.81
CA GLN A 71 -2.70 3.13 -7.83
C GLN A 71 -3.77 2.27 -8.51
N LEU A 72 -3.98 1.06 -8.00
CA LEU A 72 -5.12 0.23 -8.36
C LEU A 72 -6.35 0.75 -7.61
N ALA A 73 -7.31 1.30 -8.33
CA ALA A 73 -8.47 2.00 -7.77
C ALA A 73 -9.67 1.08 -7.51
N ASP A 74 -9.60 -0.16 -7.98
CA ASP A 74 -10.65 -1.17 -7.82
C ASP A 74 -10.84 -1.55 -6.35
N GLU A 75 -12.10 -1.61 -5.93
CA GLU A 75 -12.54 -2.14 -4.65
C GLU A 75 -13.83 -2.94 -4.88
N PRO A 76 -13.84 -4.26 -4.64
CA PRO A 76 -12.74 -5.11 -4.19
C PRO A 76 -11.61 -5.27 -5.24
N CYS A 77 -10.47 -5.83 -4.83
CA CYS A 77 -9.35 -6.13 -5.72
C CYS A 77 -9.77 -7.10 -6.84
N PRO A 78 -9.46 -6.81 -8.12
CA PRO A 78 -9.84 -7.63 -9.26
C PRO A 78 -9.12 -8.99 -9.28
N PHE A 79 -8.03 -9.13 -8.54
CA PHE A 79 -7.30 -10.39 -8.40
C PHE A 79 -7.72 -11.19 -7.15
N TYR A 80 -8.75 -10.77 -6.44
CA TYR A 80 -9.29 -11.50 -5.29
C TYR A 80 -10.27 -12.57 -5.75
N ASP A 81 -10.00 -13.82 -5.36
CA ASP A 81 -10.94 -14.92 -5.52
C ASP A 81 -11.74 -15.09 -4.21
N LYS A 82 -13.05 -14.84 -4.29
CA LYS A 82 -13.99 -14.96 -3.17
C LYS A 82 -14.14 -16.41 -2.70
N THR A 83 -14.02 -17.38 -3.59
CA THR A 83 -14.21 -18.81 -3.30
C THR A 83 -13.05 -19.34 -2.46
N THR A 84 -11.81 -19.11 -2.91
CA THR A 84 -10.61 -19.53 -2.16
C THR A 84 -10.17 -18.52 -1.11
N ARG A 85 -10.83 -17.34 -1.05
CA ARG A 85 -10.48 -16.18 -0.21
C ARG A 85 -9.02 -15.75 -0.38
N SER A 86 -8.47 -15.93 -1.57
CA SER A 86 -7.04 -15.74 -1.84
C SER A 86 -6.78 -14.80 -3.02
N CYS A 87 -5.54 -14.33 -3.11
CA CYS A 87 -5.10 -13.53 -4.26
C CYS A 87 -4.64 -14.47 -5.37
N THR A 88 -5.24 -14.37 -6.55
CA THR A 88 -4.92 -15.22 -7.72
C THR A 88 -3.57 -14.89 -8.36
N ILE A 89 -2.91 -13.82 -7.89
CA ILE A 89 -1.56 -13.39 -8.30
C ILE A 89 -0.62 -13.31 -7.09
N TYR A 90 -0.82 -14.14 -6.06
CA TYR A 90 -0.10 -14.03 -4.78
C TYR A 90 1.44 -13.85 -4.90
N PRO A 91 2.15 -14.54 -5.81
CA PRO A 91 3.59 -14.32 -6.02
C PRO A 91 3.93 -12.95 -6.64
N TYR A 92 3.03 -12.40 -7.45
CA TYR A 92 3.19 -11.15 -8.20
C TYR A 92 2.51 -9.95 -7.52
N ARG A 93 2.12 -10.07 -6.26
CA ARG A 93 1.45 -8.99 -5.51
C ARG A 93 2.33 -7.73 -5.50
N PRO A 94 1.76 -6.53 -5.62
CA PRO A 94 2.50 -5.28 -5.51
C PRO A 94 3.25 -5.14 -4.17
N LEU A 95 4.25 -4.27 -4.14
CA LEU A 95 5.08 -4.01 -2.98
C LEU A 95 4.24 -3.57 -1.77
N ALA A 96 3.23 -2.72 -1.99
CA ALA A 96 2.29 -2.31 -0.95
C ALA A 96 1.55 -3.53 -0.33
N CYS A 97 1.16 -4.52 -1.14
CA CYS A 97 0.51 -5.75 -0.68
C CYS A 97 1.50 -6.74 -0.02
N ARG A 98 2.78 -6.73 -0.43
CA ARG A 98 3.83 -7.55 0.19
C ARG A 98 4.27 -7.00 1.55
N ALA A 99 4.30 -5.67 1.69
CA ALA A 99 4.63 -4.98 2.94
C ALA A 99 3.51 -5.03 3.99
N TYR A 100 2.26 -5.27 3.56
CA TYR A 100 1.13 -5.43 4.46
C TYR A 100 1.40 -6.52 5.50
N PRO A 101 1.20 -6.26 6.80
CA PRO A 101 0.34 -5.24 7.39
C PRO A 101 1.10 -3.99 7.86
N VAL A 102 2.37 -3.83 7.51
CA VAL A 102 3.14 -2.67 7.96
C VAL A 102 2.74 -1.43 7.17
N CYS A 103 2.29 -0.41 7.89
CA CYS A 103 1.92 0.88 7.35
C CYS A 103 3.16 1.76 7.15
N MET A 104 3.00 2.82 6.38
CA MET A 104 4.04 3.80 6.06
C MET A 104 4.75 4.40 7.27
N ALA A 105 4.03 4.60 8.37
CA ALA A 105 4.56 5.13 9.62
C ALA A 105 5.32 4.09 10.46
N GLY A 106 5.48 2.86 9.98
CA GLY A 106 6.10 1.75 10.71
C GLY A 106 5.17 1.04 11.71
N SER A 107 3.95 1.54 11.90
CA SER A 107 2.90 0.87 12.66
C SER A 107 2.28 -0.29 11.88
N LEU A 108 1.59 -1.19 12.58
CA LEU A 108 0.82 -2.26 11.95
C LEU A 108 -0.63 -1.81 11.70
N ASP A 109 -1.19 -2.17 10.56
CA ASP A 109 -2.59 -1.89 10.24
C ASP A 109 -3.48 -2.64 11.24
N LYS A 110 -4.19 -1.88 12.08
CA LYS A 110 -5.16 -2.38 13.07
C LYS A 110 -6.34 -3.13 12.45
N TYR A 111 -6.61 -2.95 11.16
CA TYR A 111 -7.65 -3.69 10.45
C TYR A 111 -7.17 -5.06 9.97
N CYS A 112 -5.86 -5.32 9.98
CA CYS A 112 -5.31 -6.64 9.67
C CYS A 112 -5.66 -7.63 10.77
N GLU A 113 -6.26 -8.76 10.39
CA GLU A 113 -6.60 -9.82 11.33
C GLU A 113 -5.38 -10.42 12.02
N TRP A 114 -4.26 -10.55 11.29
CA TRP A 114 -3.02 -11.03 11.89
C TRP A 114 -2.52 -10.05 12.95
N THR A 115 -2.57 -8.75 12.68
CA THR A 115 -2.17 -7.72 13.65
C THR A 115 -3.01 -7.82 14.92
N LYS A 116 -4.34 -7.88 14.80
CA LYS A 116 -5.25 -8.01 15.96
C LYS A 116 -4.93 -9.22 16.84
N ARG A 117 -4.58 -10.36 16.21
CA ARG A 117 -4.23 -11.58 16.95
C ARG A 117 -2.91 -11.47 17.71
N HIS A 118 -2.00 -10.58 17.29
CA HIS A 118 -0.65 -10.50 17.83
C HIS A 118 -0.34 -9.16 18.51
N GLU A 119 -1.27 -8.21 18.55
CA GLU A 119 -1.06 -6.89 19.16
C GLU A 119 -0.71 -6.97 20.66
N HIS A 120 -1.21 -7.99 21.35
CA HIS A 120 -0.91 -8.27 22.76
C HIS A 120 0.55 -8.69 23.00
N LEU A 121 1.33 -8.98 21.94
CA LEU A 121 2.74 -9.34 22.01
C LEU A 121 3.67 -8.13 21.92
N ILE A 122 3.14 -6.91 21.70
CA ILE A 122 3.94 -5.69 21.53
C ILE A 122 4.60 -5.31 22.87
N PRO A 123 5.91 -4.99 22.91
CA PRO A 123 6.82 -4.88 21.76
C PRO A 123 7.37 -6.26 21.29
N PHE A 124 7.37 -6.45 19.97
CA PHE A 124 7.97 -7.62 19.31
C PHE A 124 8.81 -7.22 18.08
N ARG A 125 9.72 -8.10 17.66
CA ARG A 125 10.45 -8.00 16.38
C ARG A 125 9.65 -8.72 15.29
N LEU A 126 9.30 -8.00 14.22
CA LEU A 126 8.59 -8.56 13.08
C LEU A 126 9.56 -9.19 12.07
N GLU A 127 9.33 -10.46 11.72
CA GLU A 127 9.94 -11.16 10.60
C GLU A 127 8.89 -11.45 9.52
N GLY A 128 9.28 -11.69 8.26
CA GLY A 128 8.31 -12.02 7.22
C GLY A 128 8.96 -12.37 5.87
N PRO A 129 8.19 -12.89 4.91
CA PRO A 129 8.73 -13.40 3.64
C PRO A 129 9.41 -12.27 2.85
N GLU A 130 10.67 -12.49 2.44
CA GLU A 130 11.66 -11.63 1.76
C GLU A 130 11.56 -10.12 2.08
N PRO A 131 12.58 -9.50 2.70
CA PRO A 131 12.41 -8.71 3.90
C PRO A 131 11.28 -7.71 3.74
N ILE A 132 10.18 -7.91 4.48
CA ILE A 132 9.13 -6.91 4.67
C ILE A 132 9.77 -5.54 4.98
N TRP A 133 10.91 -5.54 5.68
CA TRP A 133 11.76 -4.37 5.92
C TRP A 133 12.28 -3.68 4.64
N ASN A 134 12.73 -4.42 3.63
CA ASN A 134 13.12 -3.84 2.34
C ASN A 134 11.93 -3.16 1.67
N ALA A 135 10.76 -3.81 1.70
CA ALA A 135 9.54 -3.23 1.16
C ALA A 135 9.14 -1.94 1.91
N ILE A 136 9.24 -1.94 3.24
CA ILE A 136 9.01 -0.76 4.08
C ILE A 136 10.01 0.35 3.78
N ILE A 137 11.30 0.04 3.65
CA ILE A 137 12.35 1.02 3.34
C ILE A 137 12.06 1.69 2.00
N VAL A 138 11.76 0.89 0.97
CA VAL A 138 11.42 1.40 -0.36
C VAL A 138 10.16 2.26 -0.29
N LEU A 139 9.10 1.77 0.35
CA LEU A 139 7.86 2.51 0.57
C LEU A 139 8.14 3.85 1.26
N ARG A 140 8.87 3.85 2.38
CA ARG A 140 9.18 5.05 3.18
C ARG A 140 9.98 6.06 2.38
N ARG A 141 11.05 5.62 1.70
CA ARG A 141 11.86 6.49 0.85
C ARG A 141 11.03 7.10 -0.28
N THR A 142 10.20 6.28 -0.92
CA THR A 142 9.29 6.74 -1.97
C THR A 142 8.32 7.77 -1.43
N MET A 143 7.67 7.53 -0.28
CA MET A 143 6.75 8.51 0.31
C MET A 143 7.45 9.83 0.64
N LEU A 144 8.61 9.81 1.32
CA LEU A 144 9.37 11.02 1.61
C LEU A 144 9.69 11.82 0.34
N GLU A 145 10.00 11.14 -0.76
CA GLU A 145 10.21 11.78 -2.05
C GLU A 145 8.92 12.35 -2.63
N GLN A 146 7.83 11.58 -2.60
CA GLN A 146 6.54 11.99 -3.19
C GLN A 146 5.82 13.07 -2.39
N THR A 147 6.05 13.17 -1.08
CA THR A 147 5.45 14.19 -0.20
C THR A 147 6.29 15.45 -0.09
N ARG A 148 7.24 15.67 -1.00
CA ARG A 148 7.96 16.95 -1.09
C ARG A 148 7.01 18.07 -1.55
N PRO A 149 7.23 19.32 -1.11
CA PRO A 149 6.49 20.47 -1.62
C PRO A 149 6.53 20.55 -3.15
N SER A 150 5.52 21.17 -3.74
CA SER A 150 5.31 21.33 -5.17
C SER A 150 4.92 20.06 -5.94
N ARG A 151 4.88 18.89 -5.30
CA ARG A 151 4.35 17.66 -5.90
C ARG A 151 2.83 17.63 -5.89
N TRP A 152 2.27 16.71 -6.67
CA TRP A 152 0.84 16.53 -6.81
C TRP A 152 0.41 15.15 -6.32
N ILE A 153 -0.77 15.09 -5.69
CA ILE A 153 -1.40 13.87 -5.22
C ILE A 153 -2.81 13.75 -5.78
N TYR A 154 -3.19 12.56 -6.24
CA TYR A 154 -4.47 12.29 -6.87
C TYR A 154 -5.41 11.55 -5.91
N ASP A 155 -6.59 12.12 -5.70
CA ASP A 155 -7.63 11.55 -4.85
C ASP A 155 -8.65 10.74 -5.64
N LEU A 156 -8.83 9.47 -5.27
CA LEU A 156 -9.82 8.61 -5.90
C LEU A 156 -11.26 9.01 -5.58
N ARG A 157 -11.50 9.70 -4.45
CA ARG A 157 -12.86 10.11 -4.05
C ARG A 157 -13.39 11.23 -4.94
N THR A 158 -12.59 12.28 -5.13
CA THR A 158 -13.00 13.45 -5.93
C THR A 158 -12.59 13.37 -7.40
N GLY A 159 -11.63 12.50 -7.73
CA GLY A 159 -11.05 12.41 -9.07
C GLY A 159 -10.16 13.60 -9.43
N LYS A 160 -9.68 14.35 -8.43
CA LYS A 160 -8.94 15.60 -8.59
C LYS A 160 -7.50 15.50 -8.10
N TRP A 161 -6.67 16.39 -8.63
CA TRP A 161 -5.30 16.61 -8.18
C TRP A 161 -5.24 17.70 -7.13
N TYR A 162 -4.49 17.45 -6.08
CA TYR A 162 -4.18 18.40 -5.01
C TYR A 162 -2.67 18.62 -4.95
N LYS A 163 -2.24 19.81 -4.53
CA LYS A 163 -0.84 20.01 -4.14
C LYS A 163 -0.60 19.29 -2.82
N VAL A 164 0.56 18.66 -2.70
CA VAL A 164 0.94 17.92 -1.50
C VAL A 164 0.94 18.84 -0.27
N GLU A 165 1.50 20.03 -0.40
CA GLU A 165 1.59 21.04 0.66
C GLU A 165 0.22 21.52 1.19
N ASP A 166 -0.83 21.43 0.38
CA ASP A 166 -2.18 21.84 0.78
C ASP A 166 -2.89 20.77 1.62
N VAL A 167 -2.45 19.52 1.51
CA VAL A 167 -3.10 18.35 2.12
C VAL A 167 -2.29 17.81 3.30
N ILE A 168 -0.98 17.69 3.10
CA ILE A 168 -0.04 17.12 4.06
C ILE A 168 0.64 18.29 4.77
N LYS A 169 -0.07 18.82 5.78
CA LYS A 169 0.39 19.98 6.59
C LYS A 169 1.58 19.65 7.49
N GLU A 170 1.71 18.38 7.86
CA GLU A 170 2.89 17.83 8.49
C GLU A 170 3.56 16.94 7.45
N VAL A 171 4.54 17.48 6.71
CA VAL A 171 5.58 16.61 6.15
C VAL A 171 6.00 15.72 7.29
N VAL A 172 5.92 14.40 7.13
CA VAL A 172 6.25 13.46 8.19
C VAL A 172 7.71 13.72 8.60
N ALA A 173 7.89 14.62 9.56
CA ALA A 173 9.13 14.90 10.23
C ALA A 173 9.27 13.76 11.22
N VAL A 174 9.74 12.61 10.72
CA VAL A 174 10.19 11.56 11.63
C VAL A 174 11.53 12.01 12.15
N VAL A 175 11.52 12.53 13.38
CA VAL A 175 12.69 12.61 14.25
C VAL A 175 13.42 11.27 14.18
N ILE A 176 14.70 11.33 13.84
CA ILE A 176 15.63 10.21 13.70
C ILE A 176 15.76 9.48 15.04
#